data_AF-A0A2P9CY96-F1
#
_entry.id   AF-A0A2P9CY96-F1
#
_cell.length_a   1.000
_cell.length_b   1.000
_cell.length_c   1.000
_cell.angle_alpha   90.00
_cell.angle_beta   90.00
_cell.angle_gamma   90.00
#
_symmetry.space_group_name_H-M   'P 1'
#
loop_
_entity.id
_entity.type
_entity.pdbx_description
1 polymer ?
#
loop_
_entity_poly.entity_id
_entity_poly.type
_entity_poly.pdbx_seq_one_letter_code
_entity_poly.pdbx_strand_id
1 'polypeptide(L)'
;MSEQGYLSSHNMKSKMDRNDSDKRKCKNQEGINQCVNKENTHEEKEILRHKENLCQENQNLCQENQNLCQENQNSCQENQNSCQENQNSCQENQNSCQENQNSCQENQNSCQENQNSCQENQNTCEENRNNITLDDDVNINKIVEKMSVEEPEVLTKIFNLMKNNNCLNFYPLLTPYHNIEKIVDILMQENYEYENTWTVHCDASFICRLLYEGFIPVASKQKLYKIENCETVMYKECLLIPKIHFIRSCMHPSEIHISKKVKKKCKHFYITIDKNFEGVMEGIVEKHGQNWLYPFVQEEFKKIFYKHVTYKNVQLHSVELWFGNELVAGEIGNTVGSIYTSLTGFQRKSCAGTIQLCALAKLLEIQKFELWDLGMLLPYKKDIGSKEITMKEFFRKHRLFKHQHAEFKTPFMEKLNCSVLIKGTDPESLKEE
;
A
#
# COMPACT_ATOMS: atom_id res chain seq x y z
N MET A 1 -13.46 50.95 -28.23
CA MET A 1 -13.54 51.63 -26.92
C MET A 1 -12.38 51.11 -26.10
N SER A 2 -11.25 51.82 -26.03
CA SER A 2 -11.01 53.09 -25.30
C SER A 2 -10.83 52.82 -23.79
N GLU A 3 -9.60 52.80 -23.27
CA GLU A 3 -8.92 53.96 -22.62
C GLU A 3 -9.32 54.11 -21.13
N GLN A 4 -8.49 54.62 -20.19
CA GLN A 4 -7.15 55.24 -20.27
C GLN A 4 -6.44 55.21 -18.88
N GLY A 5 -5.10 55.28 -18.86
CA GLY A 5 -4.32 55.88 -17.77
C GLY A 5 -4.25 55.15 -16.41
N TYR A 6 -3.48 55.61 -15.41
CA TYR A 6 -2.37 56.59 -15.30
C TYR A 6 -1.70 56.37 -13.91
N LEU A 7 -0.46 56.75 -13.60
CA LEU A 7 0.63 57.48 -14.29
C LEU A 7 1.89 56.55 -14.32
N SER A 8 3.18 56.90 -14.31
CA SER A 8 3.95 58.15 -14.12
C SER A 8 5.25 58.14 -14.95
N SER A 9 6.18 59.09 -14.74
CA SER A 9 7.40 59.26 -15.55
C SER A 9 8.62 59.76 -14.76
N HIS A 10 9.84 59.45 -15.25
CA HIS A 10 11.02 60.32 -15.45
C HIS A 10 12.23 59.39 -15.80
N ASN A 11 12.82 59.32 -17.00
CA ASN A 11 13.27 60.31 -18.01
C ASN A 11 14.67 60.90 -17.76
N MET A 12 15.69 60.31 -18.39
CA MET A 12 16.88 61.04 -18.86
C MET A 12 17.40 60.46 -20.19
N LYS A 13 18.09 61.28 -20.99
CA LYS A 13 18.48 60.98 -22.38
C LYS A 13 19.99 61.09 -22.60
N SER A 14 20.54 60.12 -23.32
CA SER A 14 21.58 60.33 -24.35
C SER A 14 21.51 59.14 -25.32
N LYS A 15 21.68 59.22 -26.66
CA LYS A 15 22.56 60.01 -27.55
C LYS A 15 24.06 59.69 -27.38
N MET A 16 24.84 59.52 -28.44
CA MET A 16 24.55 59.40 -29.88
C MET A 16 25.74 58.72 -30.57
N ASP A 17 25.51 58.20 -31.79
CA ASP A 17 26.42 58.09 -32.94
C ASP A 17 27.85 57.53 -32.80
N ARG A 18 28.20 56.70 -33.79
CA ARG A 18 29.59 56.38 -34.15
C ARG A 18 30.24 57.64 -34.72
N ASN A 19 31.50 57.92 -34.37
CA ASN A 19 32.33 58.83 -35.15
C ASN A 19 33.77 58.34 -35.22
N ASP A 20 34.39 58.52 -36.39
CA ASP A 20 35.69 57.95 -36.77
C ASP A 20 36.75 59.05 -36.83
N SER A 21 37.51 59.23 -35.74
CA SER A 21 38.78 59.97 -35.77
C SER A 21 39.59 59.83 -34.46
N ASP A 22 40.82 59.30 -34.54
CA ASP A 22 41.98 60.16 -34.22
C ASP A 22 43.28 59.69 -34.93
N LYS A 23 43.50 60.23 -36.13
CA LYS A 23 44.79 60.09 -36.85
C LYS A 23 45.76 61.19 -36.43
N ARG A 24 46.46 61.03 -35.31
CA ARG A 24 47.69 61.80 -34.98
C ARG A 24 48.73 60.88 -34.34
N LYS A 25 49.68 60.32 -35.11
CA LYS A 25 50.92 60.99 -35.57
C LYS A 25 51.68 61.72 -34.45
N CYS A 26 52.34 60.96 -33.58
CA CYS A 26 53.63 61.38 -33.02
C CYS A 26 54.77 60.86 -33.90
N LYS A 27 54.99 61.52 -35.04
CA LYS A 27 56.33 61.55 -35.65
C LYS A 27 57.12 62.62 -34.91
N ASN A 28 58.27 62.26 -34.33
CA ASN A 28 59.47 63.09 -34.21
C ASN A 28 60.57 62.33 -33.45
N GLN A 29 61.46 61.67 -34.20
CA GLN A 29 62.75 61.17 -33.70
C GLN A 29 63.82 61.27 -34.81
N GLU A 30 63.89 62.44 -35.43
CA GLU A 30 64.96 62.85 -36.34
C GLU A 30 65.48 64.23 -35.88
N GLY A 31 66.79 64.46 -35.92
CA GLY A 31 67.33 65.82 -35.96
C GLY A 31 67.68 66.56 -34.65
N ILE A 32 68.22 65.90 -33.62
CA ILE A 32 69.12 66.58 -32.66
C ILE A 32 70.42 65.81 -32.57
N ASN A 33 71.42 66.17 -33.40
CA ASN A 33 72.78 65.66 -33.26
C ASN A 33 73.83 66.56 -33.94
N GLN A 34 74.16 67.70 -33.32
CA GLN A 34 75.46 68.37 -33.54
C GLN A 34 75.76 69.39 -32.43
N CYS A 35 76.94 69.24 -31.80
CA CYS A 35 77.60 70.17 -30.86
C CYS A 35 76.80 70.48 -29.57
N VAL A 36 77.35 70.30 -28.36
CA VAL A 36 78.64 70.86 -27.90
C VAL A 36 79.37 69.87 -26.97
N ASN A 37 80.71 69.81 -27.08
CA ASN A 37 81.56 69.12 -26.10
C ASN A 37 81.54 69.82 -24.74
N LYS A 38 81.33 69.07 -23.66
CA LYS A 38 81.77 69.41 -22.29
C LYS A 38 81.87 68.13 -21.46
N GLU A 39 82.68 68.17 -20.41
CA GLU A 39 83.09 66.98 -19.65
C GLU A 39 82.07 66.67 -18.54
N ASN A 40 81.44 65.50 -18.58
CA ASN A 40 80.49 65.07 -17.55
C ASN A 40 81.18 64.80 -16.22
N THR A 41 80.76 65.50 -15.16
CA THR A 41 81.26 65.31 -13.80
C THR A 41 80.71 64.02 -13.16
N HIS A 42 81.24 63.65 -11.99
CA HIS A 42 80.89 62.39 -11.31
C HIS A 42 79.40 62.32 -10.94
N GLU A 43 78.79 63.45 -10.57
CA GLU A 43 77.38 63.54 -10.14
C GLU A 43 76.40 63.19 -11.27
N GLU A 44 76.65 63.63 -12.50
CA GLU A 44 75.74 63.37 -13.64
C GLU A 44 75.59 61.88 -13.94
N LYS A 45 76.66 61.09 -13.71
CA LYS A 45 76.64 59.63 -13.88
C LYS A 45 75.86 58.92 -12.76
N GLU A 46 75.82 59.48 -11.56
CA GLU A 46 74.98 58.95 -10.48
C GLU A 46 73.51 59.32 -10.68
N ILE A 47 73.22 60.55 -11.13
CA ILE A 47 71.87 60.98 -11.52
C ILE A 47 71.33 60.11 -12.66
N LEU A 48 72.16 59.69 -13.62
CA LEU A 48 71.76 58.78 -14.69
C LEU A 48 71.39 57.39 -14.13
N ARG A 49 72.27 56.79 -13.31
CA ARG A 49 72.01 55.49 -12.65
C ARG A 49 70.77 55.51 -11.76
N HIS A 50 70.54 56.60 -11.03
CA HIS A 50 69.36 56.73 -10.18
C HIS A 50 68.07 56.78 -11.01
N LYS A 51 68.09 57.43 -12.19
CA LYS A 51 66.98 57.39 -13.15
C LYS A 51 66.79 56.02 -13.80
N GLU A 52 67.86 55.30 -14.11
CA GLU A 52 67.81 53.93 -14.62
C GLU A 52 67.17 52.99 -13.57
N ASN A 53 67.60 53.07 -12.31
CA ASN A 53 67.01 52.32 -11.20
C ASN A 53 65.53 52.65 -10.99
N LEU A 54 65.14 53.94 -10.96
CA LEU A 54 63.72 54.33 -10.89
C LEU A 54 62.93 53.79 -12.09
N CYS A 55 63.51 53.74 -13.28
CA CYS A 55 62.83 53.19 -14.46
C CYS A 55 62.60 51.67 -14.30
N GLN A 56 63.58 50.94 -13.76
CA GLN A 56 63.48 49.52 -13.46
C GLN A 56 62.44 49.23 -12.37
N GLU A 57 62.42 50.01 -11.29
CA GLU A 57 61.40 49.90 -10.23
C GLU A 57 59.98 50.15 -10.78
N ASN A 58 59.79 51.19 -11.61
CA ASN A 58 58.50 51.45 -12.24
C ASN A 58 58.08 50.34 -13.23
N GLN A 59 59.02 49.73 -13.97
CA GLN A 59 58.71 48.55 -14.80
C GLN A 59 58.24 47.36 -13.95
N ASN A 60 58.94 47.06 -12.85
CA ASN A 60 58.57 45.97 -11.94
C ASN A 60 57.18 46.23 -11.34
N LEU A 61 56.91 47.46 -10.88
CA LEU A 61 55.62 47.85 -10.33
C LEU A 61 54.49 47.74 -11.38
N CYS A 62 54.74 48.08 -12.65
CA CYS A 62 53.79 47.85 -13.73
C CYS A 62 53.53 46.35 -13.97
N GLN A 63 54.55 45.49 -13.84
CA GLN A 63 54.41 44.05 -14.01
C GLN A 63 53.61 43.40 -12.87
N GLU A 64 53.84 43.82 -11.62
CA GLU A 64 53.05 43.38 -10.47
C GLU A 64 51.58 43.79 -10.60
N ASN A 65 51.30 45.04 -11.03
CA ASN A 65 49.93 45.49 -11.28
C ASN A 65 49.25 44.74 -12.43
N GLN A 66 49.97 44.35 -13.49
CA GLN A 66 49.42 43.48 -14.54
C GLN A 66 49.04 42.09 -14.00
N ASN A 67 49.92 41.49 -13.18
CA ASN A 67 49.63 40.19 -12.56
C ASN A 67 48.41 40.27 -11.64
N LEU A 68 48.31 41.31 -10.80
CA LEU A 68 47.15 41.55 -9.94
C LEU A 68 45.85 41.71 -10.76
N CYS A 69 45.89 42.43 -11.89
CA CYS A 69 44.74 42.53 -12.78
C CYS A 69 44.32 41.18 -13.37
N GLN A 70 45.29 40.32 -13.73
CA GLN A 70 45.01 38.99 -14.27
C GLN A 70 44.39 38.05 -13.21
N GLU A 71 44.90 38.08 -11.97
CA GLU A 71 44.34 37.30 -10.85
C GLU A 71 42.90 37.72 -10.53
N ASN A 72 42.64 39.03 -10.45
CA ASN A 72 41.29 39.55 -10.27
C ASN A 72 40.35 39.16 -11.42
N GLN A 73 40.83 39.20 -12.68
CA GLN A 73 40.03 38.77 -13.85
C GLN A 73 39.68 37.27 -13.79
N ASN A 74 40.62 36.42 -13.37
CA ASN A 74 40.38 35.00 -13.18
C ASN A 74 39.35 34.75 -12.07
N SER A 75 39.47 35.43 -10.93
CA SER A 75 38.51 35.32 -9.83
C SER A 75 37.10 35.79 -10.23
N CYS A 76 36.98 36.85 -11.03
CA CYS A 76 35.69 37.25 -11.60
C CYS A 76 35.07 36.15 -12.48
N GLN A 77 35.87 35.44 -13.28
CA GLN A 77 35.40 34.34 -14.12
C GLN A 77 34.93 33.12 -13.30
N GLU A 78 35.65 32.76 -12.24
CA GLU A 78 35.25 31.67 -11.33
C GLU A 78 33.93 31.98 -10.62
N ASN A 79 33.76 33.20 -10.10
CA ASN A 79 32.51 33.66 -9.51
C ASN A 79 31.35 33.66 -10.52
N GLN A 80 31.60 34.08 -11.77
CA GLN A 80 30.58 34.04 -12.84
C GLN A 80 30.14 32.60 -13.16
N ASN A 81 31.08 31.65 -13.22
CA ASN A 81 30.77 30.24 -13.45
C ASN A 81 29.93 29.67 -12.29
N SER A 82 30.30 29.98 -11.03
CA SER A 82 29.54 29.53 -9.86
C SER A 82 28.11 30.12 -9.82
N CYS A 83 27.93 31.38 -10.23
CA CYS A 83 26.59 31.96 -10.40
C CYS A 83 25.75 31.19 -11.45
N GLN A 84 26.38 30.76 -12.55
CA GLN A 84 25.70 30.00 -13.61
C GLN A 84 25.27 28.60 -13.15
N GLU A 85 26.11 27.89 -12.39
CA GLU A 85 25.79 26.58 -11.81
C GLU A 85 24.62 26.67 -10.82
N ASN A 86 24.64 27.67 -9.93
CA ASN A 86 23.53 27.93 -9.00
C ASN A 86 22.23 28.27 -9.76
N GLN A 87 22.31 29.06 -10.84
CA GLN A 87 21.14 29.39 -11.66
C GLN A 87 20.53 28.14 -12.34
N ASN A 88 21.37 27.24 -12.84
CA ASN A 88 20.93 25.96 -13.42
C ASN A 88 20.24 25.08 -12.36
N SER A 89 20.83 24.96 -11.16
CA SER A 89 20.22 24.19 -10.06
C SER A 89 18.88 24.78 -9.61
N CYS A 90 18.73 26.12 -9.57
CA CYS A 90 17.43 26.75 -9.34
C CYS A 90 16.39 26.39 -10.41
N GLN A 91 16.80 26.28 -11.68
CA GLN A 91 15.89 25.90 -12.77
C GLN A 91 15.45 24.42 -12.68
N GLU A 92 16.35 23.51 -12.32
CA GLU A 92 16.03 22.09 -12.09
C GLU A 92 15.04 21.91 -10.93
N ASN A 93 15.27 22.59 -9.81
CA ASN A 93 14.34 22.60 -8.68
C ASN A 93 12.97 23.19 -9.07
N GLN A 94 12.93 24.25 -9.89
CA GLN A 94 11.68 24.83 -10.38
C GLN A 94 10.91 23.84 -11.27
N ASN A 95 11.60 23.11 -12.14
CA ASN A 95 10.98 22.07 -12.99
C ASN A 95 10.41 20.92 -12.14
N SER A 96 11.14 20.44 -11.13
CA SER A 96 10.66 19.40 -10.22
C SER A 96 9.43 19.85 -9.42
N CYS A 97 9.39 21.10 -8.97
CA CYS A 97 8.18 21.68 -8.35
C CYS A 97 6.98 21.68 -9.30
N GLN A 98 7.19 21.93 -10.60
CA GLN A 98 6.13 21.92 -11.61
C GLN A 98 5.59 20.50 -11.88
N GLU A 99 6.47 19.49 -11.93
CA GLU A 99 6.07 18.08 -12.07
C GLU A 99 5.25 17.60 -10.86
N ASN A 100 5.69 17.96 -9.65
CA ASN A 100 4.94 17.67 -8.41
C ASN A 100 3.57 18.38 -8.40
N GLN A 101 3.49 19.62 -8.89
CA GLN A 101 2.21 20.33 -9.01
C GLN A 101 1.25 19.62 -10.00
N ASN A 102 1.76 19.14 -11.13
CA ASN A 102 0.96 18.41 -12.12
C ASN A 102 0.44 17.08 -11.53
N SER A 103 1.29 16.32 -10.83
CA SER A 103 0.91 15.08 -10.13
C SER A 103 -0.18 15.34 -9.06
N CYS A 104 -0.07 16.43 -8.30
CA CYS A 104 -1.13 16.84 -7.38
C CYS A 104 -2.47 17.15 -8.10
N GLN A 105 -2.42 17.74 -9.29
CA GLN A 105 -3.62 18.03 -10.09
C GLN A 105 -4.28 16.75 -10.65
N GLU A 106 -3.48 15.77 -11.10
CA GLU A 106 -3.98 14.45 -11.53
C GLU A 106 -4.66 13.70 -10.38
N ASN A 107 -4.02 13.67 -9.20
CA ASN A 107 -4.61 13.09 -8.00
C ASN A 107 -5.91 13.82 -7.57
N GLN A 108 -5.97 15.15 -7.70
CA GLN A 108 -7.20 15.91 -7.42
C GLN A 108 -8.34 15.53 -8.40
N ASN A 109 -8.03 15.37 -9.69
CA ASN A 109 -9.01 14.95 -10.69
C ASN A 109 -9.54 13.54 -10.41
N SER A 110 -8.65 12.58 -10.07
CA SER A 110 -9.06 11.23 -9.69
C SER A 110 -9.92 11.21 -8.41
N CYS A 111 -9.62 12.05 -7.42
CA CYS A 111 -10.48 12.23 -6.24
C CYS A 111 -11.88 12.76 -6.63
N GLN A 112 -11.97 13.67 -7.60
CA GLN A 112 -13.24 14.21 -8.09
C GLN A 112 -14.07 13.15 -8.86
N GLU A 113 -13.43 12.31 -9.67
CA GLU A 113 -14.08 11.18 -10.35
C GLU A 113 -14.63 10.15 -9.35
N ASN A 114 -13.83 9.79 -8.33
CA ASN A 114 -14.27 8.93 -7.24
C ASN A 114 -15.43 9.55 -6.43
N GLN A 115 -15.42 10.86 -6.19
CA GLN A 115 -16.52 11.56 -5.53
C GLN A 115 -17.81 11.52 -6.38
N ASN A 116 -17.70 11.76 -7.68
CA ASN A 116 -18.83 11.69 -8.60
C ASN A 116 -19.43 10.28 -8.64
N SER A 117 -18.58 9.23 -8.72
CA SER A 117 -19.03 7.84 -8.68
C SER A 117 -19.69 7.48 -7.33
N CYS A 118 -19.15 7.94 -6.21
CA CYS A 118 -19.80 7.78 -4.90
C CYS A 118 -21.19 8.46 -4.87
N GLN A 119 -21.36 9.60 -5.54
CA GLN A 119 -22.63 10.31 -5.58
C GLN A 119 -23.65 9.67 -6.55
N GLU A 120 -23.21 9.11 -7.68
CA GLU A 120 -24.05 8.22 -8.51
C GLU A 120 -24.52 7.01 -7.70
N ASN A 121 -23.61 6.33 -6.99
CA ASN A 121 -23.96 5.20 -6.12
C ASN A 121 -24.92 5.61 -5.00
N GLN A 122 -24.85 6.83 -4.46
CA GLN A 122 -25.86 7.35 -3.52
C GLN A 122 -27.22 7.55 -4.19
N ASN A 123 -27.27 8.19 -5.36
CA ASN A 123 -28.51 8.38 -6.12
C ASN A 123 -29.16 7.02 -6.44
N THR A 124 -28.39 6.03 -6.91
CA THR A 124 -28.86 4.66 -7.15
C THR A 124 -29.33 3.98 -5.85
N CYS A 125 -28.69 4.22 -4.71
CA CYS A 125 -29.18 3.74 -3.42
C CYS A 125 -30.52 4.40 -3.03
N GLU A 126 -30.74 5.67 -3.32
CA GLU A 126 -32.00 6.37 -3.03
C GLU A 126 -33.13 5.99 -3.99
N GLU A 127 -32.85 5.78 -5.27
CA GLU A 127 -33.80 5.19 -6.23
C GLU A 127 -34.21 3.77 -5.81
N ASN A 128 -33.25 2.91 -5.44
CA ASN A 128 -33.53 1.58 -4.89
C ASN A 128 -34.33 1.63 -3.57
N ARG A 129 -34.16 2.69 -2.77
CA ARG A 129 -34.93 2.92 -1.53
C ARG A 129 -36.36 3.41 -1.78
N ASN A 130 -36.63 3.99 -2.94
CA ASN A 130 -37.98 4.37 -3.36
C ASN A 130 -38.68 3.22 -4.11
N ASN A 131 -37.94 2.34 -4.78
CA ASN A 131 -38.43 1.16 -5.51
C ASN A 131 -38.72 -0.06 -4.61
N ILE A 132 -39.34 0.13 -3.43
CA ILE A 132 -39.68 -0.97 -2.51
C ILE A 132 -40.90 -1.75 -3.04
N THR A 133 -40.65 -2.66 -3.99
CA THR A 133 -41.62 -3.63 -4.50
C THR A 133 -40.97 -4.99 -4.81
N LEU A 134 -41.00 -5.88 -3.82
CA LEU A 134 -41.22 -7.33 -3.99
C LEU A 134 -40.20 -8.18 -4.78
N ASP A 135 -38.94 -7.78 -4.91
CA ASP A 135 -37.84 -8.74 -5.15
C ASP A 135 -36.60 -8.48 -4.28
N ASP A 136 -36.56 -9.18 -3.14
CA ASP A 136 -35.48 -9.07 -2.16
C ASP A 136 -34.40 -10.16 -2.30
N ASP A 137 -34.59 -11.16 -3.18
CA ASP A 137 -33.76 -12.38 -3.26
C ASP A 137 -33.62 -13.11 -1.90
N VAL A 138 -34.69 -13.08 -1.09
CA VAL A 138 -34.81 -13.78 0.20
C VAL A 138 -36.03 -14.70 0.25
N ASN A 139 -37.01 -14.51 -0.66
CA ASN A 139 -38.23 -15.30 -0.67
C ASN A 139 -37.95 -16.74 -1.16
N ILE A 140 -38.00 -17.70 -0.23
CA ILE A 140 -37.67 -19.10 -0.51
C ILE A 140 -38.49 -19.71 -1.64
N ASN A 141 -39.74 -19.30 -1.87
CA ASN A 141 -40.57 -19.82 -2.96
C ASN A 141 -40.03 -19.38 -4.32
N LYS A 142 -39.65 -18.10 -4.48
CA LYS A 142 -39.00 -17.58 -5.70
C LYS A 142 -37.64 -18.24 -5.94
N ILE A 143 -36.87 -18.47 -4.86
CA ILE A 143 -35.57 -19.12 -4.94
C ILE A 143 -35.72 -20.59 -5.39
N VAL A 144 -36.68 -21.32 -4.82
CA VAL A 144 -36.99 -22.72 -5.21
C VAL A 144 -37.52 -22.79 -6.66
N GLU A 145 -38.37 -21.86 -7.07
CA GLU A 145 -38.85 -21.74 -8.47
C GLU A 145 -37.67 -21.54 -9.43
N LYS A 146 -36.80 -20.55 -9.17
CA LYS A 146 -35.61 -20.27 -9.97
C LYS A 146 -34.63 -21.46 -10.02
N MET A 147 -34.34 -22.06 -8.86
CA MET A 147 -33.50 -23.26 -8.77
C MET A 147 -34.11 -24.49 -9.47
N SER A 148 -35.44 -24.58 -9.59
CA SER A 148 -36.08 -25.68 -10.32
C SER A 148 -35.88 -25.61 -11.83
N VAL A 149 -35.58 -24.41 -12.35
CA VAL A 149 -35.26 -24.16 -13.77
C VAL A 149 -33.75 -24.21 -14.01
N GLU A 150 -32.95 -23.56 -13.17
CA GLU A 150 -31.49 -23.43 -13.40
C GLU A 150 -30.67 -24.63 -12.89
N GLU A 151 -31.02 -25.21 -11.74
CA GLU A 151 -30.25 -26.29 -11.10
C GLU A 151 -31.15 -27.40 -10.46
N PRO A 152 -32.04 -28.05 -11.23
CA PRO A 152 -33.01 -29.03 -10.69
C PRO A 152 -32.36 -30.22 -9.95
N GLU A 153 -31.15 -30.64 -10.35
CA GLU A 153 -30.38 -31.68 -9.64
C GLU A 153 -29.88 -31.20 -8.27
N VAL A 154 -29.42 -29.95 -8.17
CA VAL A 154 -28.92 -29.35 -6.92
C VAL A 154 -30.08 -29.10 -5.95
N LEU A 155 -31.22 -28.64 -6.46
CA LEU A 155 -32.47 -28.54 -5.68
C LEU A 155 -32.93 -29.92 -5.17
N THR A 156 -32.87 -30.95 -6.02
CA THR A 156 -33.16 -32.34 -5.63
C THR A 156 -32.18 -32.84 -4.57
N LYS A 157 -30.90 -32.50 -4.66
CA LYS A 157 -29.88 -32.79 -3.63
C LYS A 157 -30.23 -32.12 -2.30
N ILE A 158 -30.62 -30.84 -2.30
CA ILE A 158 -31.04 -30.09 -1.10
C ILE A 158 -32.22 -30.78 -0.41
N PHE A 159 -33.30 -31.10 -1.13
CA PHE A 159 -34.45 -31.79 -0.55
C PHE A 159 -34.08 -33.17 0.03
N ASN A 160 -33.21 -33.93 -0.66
CA ASN A 160 -32.72 -35.21 -0.15
C ASN A 160 -31.82 -35.08 1.09
N LEU A 161 -31.04 -34.00 1.21
CA LEU A 161 -30.25 -33.71 2.40
C LEU A 161 -31.14 -33.36 3.60
N MET A 162 -32.11 -32.46 3.41
CA MET A 162 -33.08 -32.06 4.44
C MET A 162 -33.94 -33.23 4.93
N LYS A 163 -34.33 -34.13 4.03
CA LYS A 163 -35.12 -35.34 4.35
C LYS A 163 -34.32 -36.41 5.13
N ASN A 164 -33.03 -36.57 4.84
CA ASN A 164 -32.21 -37.66 5.40
C ASN A 164 -31.25 -37.21 6.52
N ASN A 165 -31.17 -35.91 6.83
CA ASN A 165 -30.42 -35.36 7.95
C ASN A 165 -31.23 -34.26 8.67
N ASN A 166 -31.97 -34.68 9.70
CA ASN A 166 -32.81 -33.80 10.51
C ASN A 166 -32.07 -32.59 11.10
N CYS A 167 -30.74 -32.67 11.31
CA CYS A 167 -29.97 -31.56 11.88
C CYS A 167 -29.88 -30.36 10.93
N LEU A 168 -29.87 -30.57 9.60
CA LEU A 168 -29.78 -29.48 8.63
C LEU A 168 -31.03 -28.57 8.65
N ASN A 169 -32.17 -29.10 9.08
CA ASN A 169 -33.43 -28.35 9.15
C ASN A 169 -33.47 -27.29 10.28
N PHE A 170 -32.46 -27.26 11.17
CA PHE A 170 -32.30 -26.24 12.21
C PHE A 170 -31.31 -25.12 11.82
N TYR A 171 -30.64 -25.24 10.67
CA TYR A 171 -29.63 -24.30 10.19
C TYR A 171 -30.11 -23.64 8.89
N PRO A 172 -29.97 -22.31 8.71
CA PRO A 172 -30.27 -21.65 7.45
C PRO A 172 -29.49 -22.26 6.29
N LEU A 173 -30.20 -22.55 5.20
CA LEU A 173 -29.62 -22.87 3.90
C LEU A 173 -29.22 -21.57 3.20
N LEU A 174 -27.99 -21.49 2.69
CA LEU A 174 -27.53 -20.43 1.80
C LEU A 174 -27.32 -20.99 0.39
N THR A 175 -27.62 -20.21 -0.65
CA THR A 175 -27.34 -20.54 -2.05
C THR A 175 -26.96 -19.27 -2.84
N PRO A 176 -26.36 -19.36 -4.04
CA PRO A 176 -26.07 -18.21 -4.90
C PRO A 176 -27.31 -17.36 -5.25
N TYR A 177 -28.51 -17.91 -5.09
CA TYR A 177 -29.79 -17.22 -5.31
C TYR A 177 -30.24 -16.35 -4.15
N HIS A 178 -29.58 -16.43 -2.98
CA HIS A 178 -29.89 -15.60 -1.83
C HIS A 178 -29.14 -14.26 -1.86
N ASN A 179 -29.83 -13.19 -1.48
CA ASN A 179 -29.22 -11.93 -1.08
C ASN A 179 -28.56 -12.09 0.30
N ILE A 180 -27.27 -12.48 0.29
CA ILE A 180 -26.50 -12.81 1.48
C ILE A 180 -26.44 -11.63 2.47
N GLU A 181 -26.42 -10.38 1.99
CA GLU A 181 -26.42 -9.20 2.86
C GLU A 181 -27.75 -9.04 3.62
N LYS A 182 -28.90 -9.25 2.96
CA LYS A 182 -30.22 -9.26 3.62
C LYS A 182 -30.41 -10.47 4.54
N ILE A 183 -29.81 -11.61 4.22
CA ILE A 183 -29.78 -12.76 5.14
C ILE A 183 -28.98 -12.43 6.41
N VAL A 184 -27.86 -11.72 6.31
CA VAL A 184 -27.11 -11.23 7.49
C VAL A 184 -27.97 -10.29 8.35
N ASP A 185 -28.76 -9.39 7.74
CA ASP A 185 -29.72 -8.55 8.49
C ASP A 185 -30.76 -9.37 9.24
N ILE A 186 -31.34 -10.40 8.62
CA ILE A 186 -32.33 -11.28 9.26
C ILE A 186 -31.71 -12.06 10.42
N LEU A 187 -30.52 -12.65 10.22
CA LEU A 187 -29.81 -13.39 11.28
C LEU A 187 -29.41 -12.48 12.46
N MET A 188 -29.12 -11.19 12.20
CA MET A 188 -28.94 -10.20 13.27
C MET A 188 -30.26 -9.83 13.95
N GLN A 189 -31.36 -9.64 13.22
CA GLN A 189 -32.66 -9.28 13.79
C GLN A 189 -33.18 -10.38 14.73
N GLU A 190 -33.13 -11.64 14.28
CA GLU A 190 -33.51 -12.84 15.04
C GLU A 190 -32.52 -13.20 16.17
N ASN A 191 -31.37 -12.53 16.26
CA ASN A 191 -30.28 -12.83 17.21
C ASN A 191 -29.77 -14.29 17.09
N TYR A 192 -29.40 -14.72 15.88
CA TYR A 192 -29.13 -16.13 15.57
C TYR A 192 -27.93 -16.73 16.33
N GLU A 193 -28.18 -17.38 17.47
CA GLU A 193 -27.14 -17.89 18.39
C GLU A 193 -26.39 -19.14 17.89
N TYR A 194 -26.99 -19.94 17.01
CA TYR A 194 -26.46 -21.27 16.62
C TYR A 194 -25.22 -21.24 15.70
N GLU A 195 -24.78 -20.05 15.29
CA GLU A 195 -23.59 -19.73 14.47
C GLU A 195 -23.45 -20.33 13.06
N ASN A 196 -24.06 -21.48 12.78
CA ASN A 196 -23.85 -22.25 11.56
C ASN A 196 -24.96 -21.98 10.55
N THR A 197 -24.59 -21.76 9.30
CA THR A 197 -25.47 -21.99 8.14
C THR A 197 -24.94 -23.20 7.36
N TRP A 198 -25.63 -23.65 6.31
CA TRP A 198 -25.14 -24.72 5.45
C TRP A 198 -25.45 -24.45 3.98
N THR A 199 -24.72 -25.11 3.10
CA THR A 199 -24.96 -25.05 1.65
C THR A 199 -24.41 -26.28 0.93
N VAL A 200 -24.95 -26.54 -0.28
CA VAL A 200 -24.40 -27.49 -1.26
C VAL A 200 -23.49 -26.81 -2.28
N HIS A 201 -23.61 -25.48 -2.43
CA HIS A 201 -22.77 -24.67 -3.31
C HIS A 201 -21.45 -24.37 -2.62
N CYS A 202 -20.35 -24.67 -3.30
CA CYS A 202 -19.02 -24.55 -2.73
C CYS A 202 -17.99 -23.97 -3.70
N ASP A 203 -18.43 -23.48 -4.87
CA ASP A 203 -17.57 -22.84 -5.84
C ASP A 203 -16.93 -21.55 -5.29
N ALA A 204 -15.77 -21.20 -5.83
CA ALA A 204 -15.03 -20.01 -5.45
C ALA A 204 -15.83 -18.69 -5.55
N SER A 205 -16.82 -18.57 -6.45
CA SER A 205 -17.61 -17.33 -6.60
C SER A 205 -18.58 -17.17 -5.43
N PHE A 206 -19.27 -18.24 -5.05
CA PHE A 206 -20.12 -18.25 -3.87
C PHE A 206 -19.31 -18.15 -2.56
N ILE A 207 -18.15 -18.79 -2.48
CA ILE A 207 -17.22 -18.62 -1.35
C ILE A 207 -16.79 -17.15 -1.20
N CYS A 208 -16.42 -16.46 -2.28
CA CYS A 208 -16.11 -15.03 -2.19
C CYS A 208 -17.31 -14.16 -1.77
N ARG A 209 -18.54 -14.50 -2.19
CA ARG A 209 -19.75 -13.81 -1.71
C ARG A 209 -19.97 -13.98 -0.21
N LEU A 210 -19.69 -15.18 0.33
CA LEU A 210 -19.75 -15.46 1.76
C LEU A 210 -18.67 -14.70 2.54
N LEU A 211 -17.44 -14.68 2.03
CA LEU A 211 -16.32 -13.91 2.61
C LEU A 211 -16.59 -12.40 2.59
N TYR A 212 -17.11 -11.85 1.48
CA TYR A 212 -17.46 -10.44 1.34
C TYR A 212 -18.53 -9.97 2.32
N GLU A 213 -19.41 -10.87 2.79
CA GLU A 213 -20.41 -10.63 3.83
C GLU A 213 -20.05 -11.28 5.18
N GLY A 214 -18.75 -11.45 5.46
CA GLY A 214 -18.22 -11.71 6.81
C GLY A 214 -18.42 -13.14 7.36
N PHE A 215 -18.92 -14.08 6.56
CA PHE A 215 -18.98 -15.49 6.95
C PHE A 215 -17.59 -16.14 6.88
N ILE A 216 -17.33 -17.08 7.78
CA ILE A 216 -16.15 -17.97 7.69
C ILE A 216 -16.57 -19.27 7.00
N PRO A 217 -16.14 -19.53 5.75
CA PRO A 217 -16.44 -20.77 5.02
C PRO A 217 -15.59 -21.92 5.56
N VAL A 218 -16.18 -22.75 6.43
CA VAL A 218 -15.62 -24.05 6.87
C VAL A 218 -16.48 -25.19 6.32
N ALA A 219 -15.95 -26.40 6.13
CA ALA A 219 -16.74 -27.54 5.69
C ALA A 219 -16.82 -28.66 6.74
N SER A 220 -17.84 -29.52 6.64
CA SER A 220 -18.08 -30.63 7.57
C SER A 220 -18.64 -31.87 6.87
N LYS A 221 -18.31 -33.05 7.39
CA LYS A 221 -18.80 -34.36 6.91
C LYS A 221 -20.12 -34.72 7.57
N GLN A 222 -21.22 -34.44 6.87
CA GLN A 222 -22.55 -34.86 7.27
C GLN A 222 -22.73 -36.37 7.09
N LYS A 223 -23.33 -37.04 8.08
CA LYS A 223 -23.79 -38.43 7.94
C LYS A 223 -25.16 -38.43 7.28
N LEU A 224 -25.33 -39.28 6.28
CA LEU A 224 -26.58 -39.45 5.55
C LEU A 224 -26.92 -40.92 5.46
N TYR A 225 -28.21 -41.21 5.34
CA TYR A 225 -28.74 -42.56 5.25
C TYR A 225 -29.60 -42.67 3.98
N LYS A 226 -29.49 -43.79 3.27
CA LYS A 226 -30.34 -44.16 2.14
C LYS A 226 -30.73 -45.62 2.26
N ILE A 227 -31.87 -46.00 1.68
CA ILE A 227 -32.31 -47.40 1.63
C ILE A 227 -31.86 -47.99 0.30
N GLU A 228 -31.06 -49.04 0.33
CA GLU A 228 -30.60 -49.78 -0.84
C GLU A 228 -30.78 -51.28 -0.56
N ASN A 229 -31.39 -52.03 -1.49
CA ASN A 229 -31.68 -53.47 -1.31
C ASN A 229 -32.39 -53.83 0.01
N CYS A 230 -33.29 -52.95 0.48
CA CYS A 230 -33.98 -53.03 1.77
C CYS A 230 -33.10 -52.85 3.04
N GLU A 231 -31.82 -52.50 2.89
CA GLU A 231 -30.92 -52.16 3.99
C GLU A 231 -30.65 -50.64 4.08
N THR A 232 -30.39 -50.15 5.30
CA THR A 232 -30.07 -48.73 5.53
C THR A 232 -28.57 -48.48 5.42
N VAL A 233 -28.13 -47.98 4.27
CA VAL A 233 -26.73 -47.66 3.98
C VAL A 233 -26.39 -46.25 4.45
N MET A 234 -25.34 -46.12 5.28
CA MET A 234 -24.81 -44.84 5.75
C MET A 234 -23.64 -44.38 4.87
N TYR A 235 -23.73 -43.14 4.36
CA TYR A 235 -22.67 -42.47 3.62
C TYR A 235 -22.35 -41.10 4.21
N LYS A 236 -21.27 -40.47 3.73
CA LYS A 236 -20.80 -39.17 4.23
C LYS A 236 -20.68 -38.17 3.09
N GLU A 237 -21.40 -37.07 3.20
CA GLU A 237 -21.31 -35.93 2.28
C GLU A 237 -20.49 -34.82 2.93
N CYS A 238 -19.57 -34.21 2.19
CA CYS A 238 -18.91 -32.98 2.63
C CYS A 238 -19.76 -31.79 2.20
N LEU A 239 -20.29 -31.02 3.16
CA LEU A 239 -21.00 -29.76 2.89
C LEU A 239 -20.18 -28.58 3.40
N LEU A 240 -20.33 -27.43 2.75
CA LEU A 240 -19.85 -26.16 3.31
C LEU A 240 -20.85 -25.68 4.38
N ILE A 241 -20.30 -25.21 5.49
CA ILE A 241 -21.00 -24.77 6.71
C ILE A 241 -20.54 -23.34 7.02
N PRO A 242 -21.04 -22.31 6.31
CA PRO A 242 -20.58 -20.94 6.52
C PRO A 242 -20.96 -20.46 7.92
N LYS A 243 -19.96 -20.00 8.69
CA LYS A 243 -20.14 -19.55 10.07
C LYS A 243 -20.30 -18.04 10.16
N ILE A 244 -21.39 -17.59 10.77
CA ILE A 244 -21.63 -16.18 11.08
C ILE A 244 -20.98 -15.75 12.42
N HIS A 245 -20.93 -16.68 13.38
CA HIS A 245 -20.54 -16.49 14.78
C HIS A 245 -21.45 -15.51 15.57
N PHE A 246 -21.87 -15.93 16.77
CA PHE A 246 -22.69 -15.07 17.64
C PHE A 246 -21.83 -14.08 18.45
N ILE A 247 -20.66 -14.55 18.90
CA ILE A 247 -19.58 -13.74 19.46
C ILE A 247 -18.32 -13.94 18.61
N ARG A 248 -17.78 -12.85 18.08
CA ARG A 248 -16.55 -12.83 17.26
C ARG A 248 -15.36 -12.40 18.13
N SER A 249 -14.20 -12.97 17.87
CA SER A 249 -12.91 -12.58 18.47
C SER A 249 -12.22 -11.60 17.53
N CYS A 250 -12.16 -10.32 17.88
CA CYS A 250 -11.60 -9.27 17.01
C CYS A 250 -10.79 -8.23 17.81
N MET A 251 -9.95 -7.46 17.13
CA MET A 251 -9.29 -6.26 17.67
C MET A 251 -8.90 -5.30 16.54
N HIS A 252 -8.58 -4.05 16.87
CA HIS A 252 -7.81 -3.20 15.95
C HIS A 252 -6.33 -3.66 16.01
N PRO A 253 -5.58 -3.73 14.89
CA PRO A 253 -4.24 -4.36 14.88
C PRO A 253 -3.23 -3.76 15.88
N SER A 254 -3.31 -2.44 16.16
CA SER A 254 -2.45 -1.78 17.15
C SER A 254 -2.63 -2.24 18.60
N GLU A 255 -3.75 -2.91 18.92
CA GLU A 255 -4.11 -3.35 20.27
C GLU A 255 -3.36 -4.63 20.71
N ILE A 256 -2.52 -5.19 19.83
CA ILE A 256 -1.74 -6.41 20.02
C ILE A 256 -0.85 -6.37 21.28
N HIS A 257 -1.08 -7.29 22.21
CA HIS A 257 -0.23 -7.46 23.39
C HIS A 257 1.06 -8.23 23.04
N ILE A 258 2.16 -7.50 22.84
CA ILE A 258 3.47 -8.08 22.52
C ILE A 258 4.31 -8.32 23.78
N SER A 259 4.28 -9.56 24.27
CA SER A 259 5.05 -9.98 25.47
C SER A 259 6.58 -9.83 25.31
N LYS A 260 7.28 -9.64 26.45
CA LYS A 260 8.76 -9.59 26.52
C LYS A 260 9.44 -10.83 25.90
N LYS A 261 8.78 -12.00 25.99
CA LYS A 261 9.23 -13.28 25.40
C LYS A 261 9.27 -13.23 23.87
N VAL A 262 8.25 -12.64 23.24
CA VAL A 262 8.19 -12.42 21.78
C VAL A 262 9.30 -11.45 21.36
N LYS A 263 9.42 -10.28 22.00
CA LYS A 263 10.44 -9.25 21.67
C LYS A 263 11.89 -9.75 21.77
N LYS A 264 12.16 -10.77 22.61
CA LYS A 264 13.46 -11.46 22.68
C LYS A 264 13.66 -12.52 21.58
N LYS A 265 12.61 -13.26 21.20
CA LYS A 265 12.71 -14.40 20.27
C LYS A 265 12.60 -14.04 18.78
N CYS A 266 11.94 -12.94 18.41
CA CYS A 266 11.65 -12.60 17.01
C CYS A 266 12.86 -12.26 16.12
N LYS A 267 14.09 -12.17 16.66
CA LYS A 267 15.31 -11.73 15.94
C LYS A 267 15.61 -12.47 14.62
N HIS A 268 15.37 -13.78 14.57
CA HIS A 268 15.74 -14.64 13.43
C HIS A 268 14.51 -15.19 12.70
N PHE A 269 13.36 -14.53 12.85
CA PHE A 269 12.13 -14.85 12.15
C PHE A 269 11.85 -13.78 11.10
N TYR A 270 11.34 -14.20 9.95
CA TYR A 270 10.95 -13.32 8.85
C TYR A 270 9.52 -13.64 8.43
N ILE A 271 8.74 -12.62 8.08
CA ILE A 271 7.37 -12.75 7.57
C ILE A 271 7.33 -12.45 6.07
N THR A 272 6.58 -13.25 5.32
CA THR A 272 6.19 -12.95 3.93
C THR A 272 4.68 -13.06 3.75
N ILE A 273 4.19 -12.48 2.66
CA ILE A 273 2.79 -12.50 2.23
C ILE A 273 2.77 -13.11 0.83
N ASP A 274 1.81 -14.01 0.57
CA ASP A 274 1.49 -14.62 -0.72
C ASP A 274 2.70 -15.32 -1.41
N LYS A 275 3.69 -15.76 -0.64
CA LYS A 275 4.97 -16.28 -1.18
C LYS A 275 5.03 -17.81 -1.29
N ASN A 276 4.27 -18.54 -0.48
CA ASN A 276 4.23 -20.02 -0.49
C ASN A 276 2.88 -20.55 0.01
N PHE A 277 1.80 -20.24 -0.72
CA PHE A 277 0.44 -20.67 -0.39
C PHE A 277 0.34 -22.20 -0.24
N GLU A 278 0.93 -22.95 -1.17
CA GLU A 278 1.01 -24.42 -1.15
C GLU A 278 1.62 -24.93 0.16
N GLY A 279 2.82 -24.46 0.53
CA GLY A 279 3.50 -24.89 1.76
C GLY A 279 2.78 -24.49 3.06
N VAL A 280 1.95 -23.43 3.01
CA VAL A 280 1.06 -23.05 4.12
C VAL A 280 -0.15 -23.98 4.19
N MET A 281 -0.79 -24.27 3.08
CA MET A 281 -1.91 -25.21 2.97
C MET A 281 -1.50 -26.62 3.41
N GLU A 282 -0.34 -27.09 2.95
CA GLU A 282 0.28 -28.34 3.41
C GLU A 282 0.54 -28.32 4.93
N GLY A 283 1.10 -27.23 5.47
CA GLY A 283 1.35 -27.09 6.90
C GLY A 283 0.08 -27.09 7.76
N ILE A 284 -1.02 -26.54 7.26
CA ILE A 284 -2.34 -26.61 7.90
C ILE A 284 -2.86 -28.05 7.93
N VAL A 285 -2.78 -28.76 6.79
CA VAL A 285 -3.27 -30.15 6.66
C VAL A 285 -2.37 -31.14 7.43
N GLU A 286 -1.06 -30.93 7.45
CA GLU A 286 -0.10 -31.64 8.32
C GLU A 286 -0.50 -31.48 9.80
N LYS A 287 -0.83 -30.25 10.21
CA LYS A 287 -1.02 -29.92 11.62
C LYS A 287 -2.38 -30.33 12.19
N HIS A 288 -3.43 -30.28 11.38
CA HIS A 288 -4.83 -30.47 11.82
C HIS A 288 -5.56 -31.60 11.08
N GLY A 289 -4.95 -32.21 10.07
CA GLY A 289 -5.62 -33.06 9.10
C GLY A 289 -6.57 -32.26 8.19
N GLN A 290 -7.43 -32.98 7.44
CA GLN A 290 -8.45 -32.36 6.59
C GLN A 290 -9.59 -31.65 7.36
N ASN A 291 -9.62 -31.76 8.70
CA ASN A 291 -10.59 -31.20 9.66
C ASN A 291 -11.86 -30.56 9.06
N TRP A 292 -11.73 -29.30 8.62
CA TRP A 292 -12.71 -28.59 7.80
C TRP A 292 -12.19 -28.23 6.39
N LEU A 293 -10.87 -28.15 6.22
CA LEU A 293 -10.19 -27.76 4.98
C LEU A 293 -10.02 -29.01 4.07
N TYR A 294 -11.15 -29.56 3.64
CA TYR A 294 -11.19 -30.71 2.72
C TYR A 294 -10.66 -30.34 1.32
N PRO A 295 -10.20 -31.32 0.50
CA PRO A 295 -9.60 -31.03 -0.80
C PRO A 295 -10.42 -30.13 -1.72
N PHE A 296 -11.76 -30.26 -1.76
CA PHE A 296 -12.59 -29.35 -2.56
C PHE A 296 -12.47 -27.88 -2.09
N VAL A 297 -12.48 -27.62 -0.79
CA VAL A 297 -12.26 -26.27 -0.22
C VAL A 297 -10.87 -25.75 -0.60
N GLN A 298 -9.86 -26.63 -0.63
CA GLN A 298 -8.49 -26.27 -1.01
C GLN A 298 -8.40 -25.83 -2.47
N GLU A 299 -9.03 -26.56 -3.41
CA GLU A 299 -9.03 -26.20 -4.83
C GLU A 299 -9.81 -24.91 -5.11
N GLU A 300 -10.94 -24.69 -4.43
CA GLU A 300 -11.70 -23.44 -4.59
C GLU A 300 -10.96 -22.26 -3.96
N PHE A 301 -10.29 -22.44 -2.81
CA PHE A 301 -9.41 -21.43 -2.22
C PHE A 301 -8.22 -21.08 -3.14
N LYS A 302 -7.60 -22.05 -3.82
CA LYS A 302 -6.56 -21.79 -4.84
C LYS A 302 -7.07 -20.89 -5.96
N LYS A 303 -8.31 -21.09 -6.46
CA LYS A 303 -8.89 -20.23 -7.51
C LYS A 303 -9.04 -18.77 -7.05
N ILE A 304 -9.33 -18.55 -5.78
CA ILE A 304 -9.43 -17.20 -5.18
C ILE A 304 -8.04 -16.58 -5.02
N PHE A 305 -7.08 -17.33 -4.45
CA PHE A 305 -5.70 -16.88 -4.25
C PHE A 305 -5.02 -16.50 -5.57
N TYR A 306 -5.07 -17.37 -6.58
CA TYR A 306 -4.53 -17.11 -7.91
C TYR A 306 -5.42 -16.21 -8.79
N LYS A 307 -6.49 -15.63 -8.23
CA LYS A 307 -7.40 -14.69 -8.92
C LYS A 307 -8.04 -15.25 -10.21
N HIS A 308 -8.11 -16.58 -10.33
CA HIS A 308 -8.91 -17.26 -11.36
C HIS A 308 -10.41 -17.01 -11.17
N VAL A 309 -10.84 -16.73 -9.93
CA VAL A 309 -12.16 -16.22 -9.58
C VAL A 309 -11.98 -15.03 -8.64
N THR A 310 -12.65 -13.93 -8.94
CA THR A 310 -12.62 -12.68 -8.16
C THR A 310 -14.04 -12.18 -7.91
N TYR A 311 -14.26 -11.46 -6.80
CA TYR A 311 -15.53 -10.83 -6.49
C TYR A 311 -15.30 -9.60 -5.62
N LYS A 312 -15.71 -8.42 -6.12
CA LYS A 312 -15.49 -7.11 -5.47
C LYS A 312 -14.02 -6.96 -5.03
N ASN A 313 -13.77 -6.67 -3.76
CA ASN A 313 -12.45 -6.49 -3.15
C ASN A 313 -12.05 -7.65 -2.21
N VAL A 314 -12.58 -8.87 -2.44
CA VAL A 314 -12.13 -10.07 -1.71
C VAL A 314 -10.81 -10.57 -2.33
N GLN A 315 -9.77 -10.70 -1.51
CA GLN A 315 -8.58 -11.48 -1.85
C GLN A 315 -8.28 -12.49 -0.73
N LEU A 316 -7.96 -13.73 -1.12
CA LEU A 316 -7.40 -14.74 -0.22
C LEU A 316 -5.88 -14.62 -0.24
N HIS A 317 -5.25 -14.80 0.92
CA HIS A 317 -3.82 -14.62 1.13
C HIS A 317 -3.21 -15.80 1.89
N SER A 318 -1.90 -15.97 1.74
CA SER A 318 -1.07 -16.71 2.71
C SER A 318 -0.15 -15.76 3.45
N VAL A 319 0.09 -16.05 4.73
CA VAL A 319 1.10 -15.40 5.56
C VAL A 319 2.08 -16.46 5.99
N GLU A 320 3.34 -16.33 5.61
CA GLU A 320 4.38 -17.28 5.96
C GLU A 320 5.29 -16.74 7.07
N LEU A 321 5.71 -17.59 8.00
CA LEU A 321 6.78 -17.28 8.95
C LEU A 321 7.98 -18.22 8.75
N TRP A 322 9.12 -17.61 8.44
CA TRP A 322 10.38 -18.29 8.15
C TRP A 322 11.35 -18.21 9.33
N PHE A 323 12.21 -19.21 9.47
CA PHE A 323 13.39 -19.19 10.35
C PHE A 323 14.60 -19.70 9.55
N GLY A 324 15.49 -18.79 9.15
CA GLY A 324 16.38 -19.07 8.02
C GLY A 324 15.55 -19.35 6.77
N ASN A 325 15.74 -20.52 6.17
CA ASN A 325 14.97 -20.98 5.00
C ASN A 325 13.82 -21.94 5.35
N GLU A 326 13.59 -22.26 6.64
CA GLU A 326 12.52 -23.17 7.08
C GLU A 326 11.17 -22.43 7.19
N LEU A 327 10.11 -22.95 6.57
CA LEU A 327 8.73 -22.50 6.82
C LEU A 327 8.22 -23.08 8.16
N VAL A 328 8.28 -22.26 9.22
CA VAL A 328 8.10 -22.70 10.61
C VAL A 328 6.75 -22.36 11.24
N ALA A 329 5.99 -21.46 10.62
CA ALA A 329 4.56 -21.26 10.83
C ALA A 329 3.96 -20.62 9.56
N GLY A 330 2.63 -20.59 9.49
CA GLY A 330 1.90 -19.84 8.49
C GLY A 330 0.41 -19.87 8.74
N GLU A 331 -0.34 -18.98 8.11
CA GLU A 331 -1.80 -18.98 8.10
C GLU A 331 -2.35 -18.60 6.72
N ILE A 332 -3.57 -19.06 6.43
CA ILE A 332 -4.40 -18.48 5.39
C ILE A 332 -5.40 -17.51 6.02
N GLY A 333 -5.63 -16.41 5.33
CA GLY A 333 -6.61 -15.39 5.70
C GLY A 333 -7.13 -14.68 4.46
N ASN A 334 -8.16 -13.85 4.62
CA ASN A 334 -8.69 -13.04 3.52
C ASN A 334 -8.78 -11.56 3.91
N THR A 335 -8.68 -10.69 2.91
CA THR A 335 -8.98 -9.27 3.04
C THR A 335 -10.35 -8.96 2.46
N VAL A 336 -11.04 -7.98 3.06
CA VAL A 336 -12.22 -7.32 2.50
C VAL A 336 -12.16 -5.84 2.91
N GLY A 337 -11.64 -4.99 2.03
CA GLY A 337 -11.33 -3.60 2.39
C GLY A 337 -10.28 -3.51 3.50
N SER A 338 -10.51 -2.67 4.51
CA SER A 338 -9.62 -2.51 5.69
C SER A 338 -9.84 -3.59 6.77
N ILE A 339 -10.44 -4.73 6.40
CA ILE A 339 -10.63 -5.92 7.25
C ILE A 339 -9.68 -7.02 6.81
N TYR A 340 -9.00 -7.65 7.76
CA TYR A 340 -8.29 -8.92 7.56
C TYR A 340 -8.90 -9.99 8.48
N THR A 341 -9.25 -11.14 7.92
CA THR A 341 -9.81 -12.29 8.65
C THR A 341 -8.82 -13.46 8.62
N SER A 342 -8.31 -13.86 9.80
CA SER A 342 -7.50 -15.07 9.97
C SER A 342 -8.39 -16.32 9.97
N LEU A 343 -8.24 -17.20 8.97
CA LEU A 343 -9.09 -18.40 8.81
C LEU A 343 -8.50 -19.60 9.57
N THR A 344 -7.25 -19.98 9.30
CA THR A 344 -6.53 -21.04 10.02
C THR A 344 -5.04 -21.02 9.73
N GLY A 345 -4.23 -21.58 10.63
CA GLY A 345 -2.78 -21.63 10.50
C GLY A 345 -2.14 -22.75 11.33
N PHE A 346 -0.82 -22.88 11.20
CA PHE A 346 -0.02 -23.93 11.81
C PHE A 346 1.27 -23.37 12.41
N GLN A 347 1.95 -24.18 13.23
CA GLN A 347 3.34 -23.93 13.65
C GLN A 347 4.10 -25.23 13.83
N ARG A 348 5.33 -25.26 13.33
CA ARG A 348 6.32 -26.34 13.49
C ARG A 348 7.36 -25.99 14.58
N LYS A 349 7.70 -24.70 14.77
CA LYS A 349 8.71 -24.23 15.75
C LYS A 349 8.06 -23.57 16.99
N SER A 350 8.62 -23.80 18.17
CA SER A 350 8.09 -23.26 19.44
C SER A 350 8.05 -21.72 19.46
N CYS A 351 6.88 -21.17 19.82
CA CYS A 351 6.55 -19.73 19.84
C CYS A 351 6.38 -19.08 18.45
N ALA A 352 6.48 -19.83 17.34
CA ALA A 352 6.37 -19.27 16.00
C ALA A 352 5.00 -18.63 15.75
N GLY A 353 3.89 -19.31 16.08
CA GLY A 353 2.54 -18.76 15.87
C GLY A 353 2.31 -17.43 16.62
N THR A 354 2.82 -17.27 17.83
CA THR A 354 2.72 -15.99 18.57
C THR A 354 3.61 -14.90 17.95
N ILE A 355 4.77 -15.26 17.38
CA ILE A 355 5.65 -14.30 16.68
C ILE A 355 5.00 -13.85 15.37
N GLN A 356 4.39 -14.77 14.60
CA GLN A 356 3.60 -14.48 13.41
C GLN A 356 2.47 -13.52 13.73
N LEU A 357 1.61 -13.83 14.71
CA LEU A 357 0.49 -12.97 15.08
C LEU A 357 0.97 -11.57 15.52
N CYS A 358 2.06 -11.45 16.28
CA CYS A 358 2.60 -10.14 16.66
C CYS A 358 3.26 -9.36 15.49
N ALA A 359 3.81 -10.05 14.47
CA ALA A 359 4.38 -9.40 13.29
C ALA A 359 3.29 -9.00 12.28
N LEU A 360 2.31 -9.87 12.07
CA LEU A 360 1.13 -9.64 11.23
C LEU A 360 0.31 -8.45 11.73
N ALA A 361 0.06 -8.36 13.04
CA ALA A 361 -0.57 -7.19 13.66
C ALA A 361 0.10 -5.86 13.27
N LYS A 362 1.43 -5.82 13.34
CA LYS A 362 2.22 -4.61 13.05
C LYS A 362 2.28 -4.31 11.55
N LEU A 363 2.24 -5.32 10.69
CA LEU A 363 2.10 -5.14 9.24
C LEU A 363 0.71 -4.58 8.88
N LEU A 364 -0.36 -5.15 9.43
CA LEU A 364 -1.75 -4.69 9.26
C LEU A 364 -1.94 -3.25 9.76
N GLU A 365 -1.35 -2.89 10.89
CA GLU A 365 -1.36 -1.53 11.45
C GLU A 365 -0.64 -0.52 10.54
N ILE A 366 0.55 -0.85 10.02
CA ILE A 366 1.27 -0.04 9.04
C ILE A 366 0.44 0.12 7.75
N GLN A 367 -0.33 -0.90 7.37
CA GLN A 367 -1.20 -0.92 6.19
C GLN A 367 -2.62 -0.40 6.44
N LYS A 368 -2.88 0.21 7.61
CA LYS A 368 -4.15 0.88 7.96
C LYS A 368 -5.38 -0.04 7.91
N PHE A 369 -5.21 -1.30 8.31
CA PHE A 369 -6.32 -2.21 8.57
C PHE A 369 -7.01 -1.82 9.89
N GLU A 370 -8.31 -1.58 9.84
CA GLU A 370 -9.13 -1.11 10.97
C GLU A 370 -9.68 -2.27 11.82
N LEU A 371 -9.79 -3.46 11.23
CA LEU A 371 -10.35 -4.64 11.89
C LEU A 371 -9.54 -5.89 11.56
N TRP A 372 -8.95 -6.49 12.59
CA TRP A 372 -8.49 -7.87 12.53
C TRP A 372 -9.55 -8.77 13.17
N ASP A 373 -10.17 -9.59 12.33
CA ASP A 373 -11.08 -10.67 12.71
C ASP A 373 -10.30 -11.98 12.88
N LEU A 374 -10.39 -12.57 14.06
CA LEU A 374 -9.78 -13.86 14.39
C LEU A 374 -10.83 -14.99 14.41
N GLY A 375 -12.09 -14.73 14.05
CA GLY A 375 -13.17 -15.71 14.08
C GLY A 375 -13.55 -16.15 15.48
N MET A 376 -13.54 -17.47 15.74
CA MET A 376 -13.94 -18.06 17.01
C MET A 376 -13.04 -17.63 18.19
N LEU A 377 -13.65 -17.33 19.34
CA LEU A 377 -12.96 -17.06 20.60
C LEU A 377 -12.13 -18.26 21.08
N LEU A 378 -10.85 -18.02 21.39
CA LEU A 378 -9.93 -19.01 21.99
C LEU A 378 -9.07 -18.32 23.06
N PRO A 379 -8.71 -18.98 24.18
CA PRO A 379 -8.04 -18.32 25.31
C PRO A 379 -6.77 -17.53 24.93
N TYR A 380 -5.90 -18.11 24.11
CA TYR A 380 -4.65 -17.47 23.67
C TYR A 380 -4.86 -16.19 22.85
N LYS A 381 -6.06 -15.97 22.29
CA LYS A 381 -6.40 -14.74 21.56
C LYS A 381 -6.61 -13.58 22.55
N LYS A 382 -7.22 -13.84 23.71
CA LYS A 382 -7.32 -12.87 24.82
C LYS A 382 -5.94 -12.49 25.34
N ASP A 383 -5.03 -13.45 25.47
CA ASP A 383 -3.64 -13.22 25.92
C ASP A 383 -2.84 -12.27 24.99
N ILE A 384 -3.24 -12.15 23.72
CA ILE A 384 -2.65 -11.22 22.75
C ILE A 384 -3.50 -9.96 22.52
N GLY A 385 -4.57 -9.74 23.29
CA GLY A 385 -5.39 -8.52 23.25
C GLY A 385 -6.73 -8.60 22.50
N SER A 386 -7.12 -9.76 21.95
CA SER A 386 -8.39 -9.90 21.25
C SER A 386 -9.58 -9.67 22.19
N LYS A 387 -10.60 -8.97 21.70
CA LYS A 387 -11.85 -8.71 22.42
C LYS A 387 -12.96 -9.61 21.89
N GLU A 388 -13.95 -9.87 22.74
CA GLU A 388 -15.24 -10.39 22.33
C GLU A 388 -16.09 -9.24 21.82
N ILE A 389 -16.67 -9.38 20.62
CA ILE A 389 -17.69 -8.48 20.09
C ILE A 389 -18.91 -9.28 19.64
N THR A 390 -20.10 -8.72 19.83
CA THR A 390 -21.36 -9.36 19.42
C THR A 390 -21.49 -9.36 17.90
N MET A 391 -22.28 -10.28 17.34
CA MET A 391 -22.64 -10.31 15.92
C MET A 391 -23.04 -8.92 15.38
N LYS A 392 -23.86 -8.16 16.13
CA LYS A 392 -24.32 -6.81 15.75
C LYS A 392 -23.18 -5.79 15.68
N GLU A 393 -22.24 -5.80 16.63
CA GLU A 393 -21.09 -4.89 16.61
C GLU A 393 -20.04 -5.32 15.56
N PHE A 394 -19.85 -6.63 15.36
CA PHE A 394 -19.05 -7.16 14.25
C PHE A 394 -19.57 -6.66 12.90
N PHE A 395 -20.86 -6.85 12.60
CA PHE A 395 -21.41 -6.43 11.31
C PHE A 395 -21.50 -4.92 11.15
N ARG A 396 -21.70 -4.15 12.22
CA ARG A 396 -21.59 -2.68 12.18
C ARG A 396 -20.18 -2.22 11.78
N LYS A 397 -19.14 -2.82 12.35
CA LYS A 397 -17.74 -2.57 11.96
C LYS A 397 -17.45 -3.08 10.56
N HIS A 398 -17.86 -4.31 10.24
CA HIS A 398 -17.64 -4.94 8.94
C HIS A 398 -18.25 -4.13 7.79
N ARG A 399 -19.50 -3.66 7.92
CA ARG A 399 -20.13 -2.79 6.90
C ARG A 399 -19.44 -1.44 6.74
N LEU A 400 -18.83 -0.89 7.79
CA LEU A 400 -18.04 0.35 7.70
C LEU A 400 -16.69 0.11 6.98
N PHE A 401 -16.03 -1.01 7.26
CA PHE A 401 -14.65 -1.28 6.83
C PHE A 401 -14.55 -2.06 5.51
N LYS A 402 -15.57 -2.84 5.11
CA LYS A 402 -15.58 -3.61 3.84
C LYS A 402 -15.48 -2.74 2.58
N HIS A 403 -15.74 -1.44 2.71
CA HIS A 403 -15.66 -0.45 1.63
C HIS A 403 -14.42 0.47 1.69
N GLN A 404 -13.63 0.42 2.76
CA GLN A 404 -12.41 1.21 2.86
C GLN A 404 -11.25 0.48 2.17
N HIS A 405 -10.45 1.15 1.36
CA HIS A 405 -9.33 0.51 0.67
C HIS A 405 -8.09 0.41 1.57
N ALA A 406 -7.56 -0.81 1.72
CA ALA A 406 -6.25 -1.10 2.29
C ALA A 406 -5.51 -2.12 1.40
N GLU A 407 -4.20 -2.00 1.28
CA GLU A 407 -3.38 -2.89 0.44
C GLU A 407 -2.53 -3.81 1.32
N PHE A 408 -2.66 -5.12 1.15
CA PHE A 408 -1.95 -6.13 1.94
C PHE A 408 -0.85 -6.82 1.13
N LYS A 409 0.41 -6.60 1.52
CA LYS A 409 1.63 -7.13 0.88
C LYS A 409 2.85 -7.00 1.80
N THR A 410 4.01 -7.55 1.46
CA THR A 410 5.28 -7.12 2.08
C THR A 410 5.79 -5.82 1.43
N PRO A 411 5.85 -4.68 2.13
CA PRO A 411 6.49 -3.47 1.60
C PRO A 411 8.00 -3.67 1.34
N PHE A 412 8.45 -3.22 0.17
CA PHE A 412 9.84 -2.97 -0.26
C PHE A 412 10.86 -4.13 -0.23
N MET A 413 10.57 -5.28 0.38
CA MET A 413 11.50 -6.42 0.46
C MET A 413 10.78 -7.76 0.25
N GLU A 414 11.53 -8.76 -0.24
CA GLU A 414 11.02 -10.14 -0.39
C GLU A 414 10.54 -10.74 0.95
N LYS A 415 11.18 -10.36 2.06
CA LYS A 415 10.91 -10.88 3.41
C LYS A 415 11.28 -9.89 4.50
N LEU A 416 10.37 -9.67 5.44
CA LEU A 416 10.50 -8.67 6.51
C LEU A 416 10.94 -9.33 7.81
N ASN A 417 12.03 -8.89 8.42
CA ASN A 417 12.45 -9.43 9.72
C ASN A 417 11.45 -9.02 10.82
N CYS A 418 10.93 -10.00 11.57
CA CYS A 418 9.88 -9.79 12.56
C CYS A 418 10.34 -8.92 13.74
N SER A 419 11.64 -8.83 14.03
CA SER A 419 12.18 -7.95 15.06
C SER A 419 11.94 -6.47 14.76
N VAL A 420 11.90 -6.09 13.48
CA VAL A 420 11.76 -4.72 12.98
C VAL A 420 10.34 -4.22 13.27
N LEU A 421 9.36 -4.91 12.65
CA LEU A 421 7.92 -4.70 12.82
C LEU A 421 7.51 -4.69 14.31
N ILE A 422 8.05 -5.61 15.11
CA ILE A 422 7.66 -5.79 16.52
C ILE A 422 8.29 -4.73 17.46
N LYS A 423 9.32 -4.01 17.03
CA LYS A 423 10.04 -3.01 17.85
C LYS A 423 9.87 -1.58 17.37
N GLY A 424 9.39 -1.35 16.15
CA GLY A 424 9.35 -0.01 15.56
C GLY A 424 10.74 0.53 15.22
N THR A 425 11.69 -0.37 14.91
CA THR A 425 12.95 0.01 14.27
C THR A 425 12.63 0.31 12.80
N ASP A 426 13.21 1.37 12.24
CA ASP A 426 12.91 1.78 10.87
C ASP A 426 13.37 0.69 9.87
N PRO A 427 12.52 0.19 8.95
CA PRO A 427 12.94 -0.73 7.90
C PRO A 427 14.11 -0.23 7.04
N GLU A 428 14.30 1.09 6.90
CA GLU A 428 15.43 1.67 6.18
C GLU A 428 16.76 1.46 6.93
N SER A 429 16.72 1.51 8.28
CA SER A 429 17.90 1.39 9.16
C SER A 429 18.53 -0.01 9.23
N LEU A 430 18.05 -0.95 8.42
CA LEU A 430 18.51 -2.34 8.35
C LEU A 430 18.85 -2.78 6.92
N LYS A 431 19.21 -1.81 6.07
CA LYS A 431 19.87 -2.03 4.78
C LYS A 431 21.40 -2.22 4.91
N GLU A 432 21.92 -2.20 6.15
CA GLU A 432 23.36 -2.18 6.47
C GLU A 432 23.85 -3.35 7.38
N GLU A 433 23.01 -4.36 7.67
CA GLU A 433 23.38 -5.63 8.36
C GLU A 433 23.06 -6.88 7.51
#